data_AF-A0A1G0BDP7-F1
#
_entry.id   AF-A0A1G0BDP7-F1
#
_cell.length_a   1.000
_cell.length_b   1.000
_cell.length_c   1.000
_cell.angle_alpha   90.00
_cell.angle_beta   90.00
_cell.angle_gamma   90.00
#
_symmetry.space_group_name_H-M   'P 1'
#
loop_
_entity.id
_entity.type
_entity.pdbx_description
1 polymer ?
#
loop_
_entity_poly.entity_id
_entity_poly.type
_entity_poly.pdbx_seq_one_letter_code
_entity_poly.pdbx_strand_id
1 'polypeptide(L)'
;MKRFLTLLTIAMTCLTLFAATAEAKRLGGGGSFGKQRSTAPQQAQQAPAATPTPMQNATPAKQGNKWMGPLAGIAAGLGLAALFSHFGLGEGMGMLLMIVLGVVAVMFLVSMLRKKQQPAAMQYAGAGAPYSGTQQPVSQPLPGSSAAAPAQSARNIPADFPVDSFLRSAKTSFIRLQAANDRKDLNDIREYTTPEMFAEISMQMQERDDAAQKTDVLAIHTDLLEVANENDLAIASVRFTGQLRENDGAPESIDEIWHVQKDLRDDKSVWLLAGIQQTTLQ
;
A
#
# COMPACT_ATOMS: atom_id res chain seq x y z
N MET A 1 27.67 4.11 -41.08
CA MET A 1 26.85 4.76 -40.03
C MET A 1 25.52 4.04 -39.78
N LYS A 2 24.64 3.85 -40.79
CA LYS A 2 23.34 3.18 -40.59
C LYS A 2 23.42 1.79 -39.96
N ARG A 3 24.35 0.92 -40.41
CA ARG A 3 24.53 -0.44 -39.86
C ARG A 3 25.03 -0.47 -38.41
N PHE A 4 25.80 0.53 -38.00
CA PHE A 4 26.26 0.69 -36.62
C PHE A 4 25.11 1.13 -35.72
N LEU A 5 24.26 2.04 -36.21
CA LEU A 5 23.06 2.47 -35.50
C LEU A 5 22.07 1.31 -35.33
N THR A 6 21.87 0.46 -36.34
CA THR A 6 20.99 -0.71 -36.24
C THR A 6 21.49 -1.74 -35.22
N LEU A 7 22.80 -2.01 -35.20
CA LEU A 7 23.40 -2.92 -34.22
C LEU A 7 23.33 -2.37 -32.79
N LEU A 8 23.51 -1.06 -32.61
CA LEU A 8 23.36 -0.40 -31.32
C LEU A 8 21.91 -0.47 -30.81
N THR A 9 20.92 -0.26 -31.68
CA THR A 9 19.51 -0.38 -31.32
C THR A 9 19.14 -1.81 -30.95
N ILE A 10 19.62 -2.81 -31.70
CA ILE A 10 19.38 -4.23 -31.37
C ILE A 10 20.03 -4.59 -30.03
N ALA A 11 21.27 -4.16 -29.79
CA ALA A 11 21.95 -4.40 -28.52
C ALA A 11 21.23 -3.75 -27.34
N MET A 12 20.71 -2.54 -27.51
CA MET A 12 19.99 -1.80 -26.48
C MET A 12 18.60 -2.41 -26.20
N THR A 13 17.91 -2.90 -27.23
CA THR A 13 16.64 -3.65 -27.07
C THR A 13 16.86 -5.01 -26.40
N CYS A 14 17.93 -5.73 -26.75
CA CYS A 14 18.29 -6.99 -26.09
C CYS A 14 18.64 -6.77 -24.60
N LEU A 15 19.26 -5.65 -24.24
CA LEU A 15 19.60 -5.34 -22.84
C LEU A 15 18.37 -5.10 -21.96
N THR A 16 17.24 -4.67 -22.53
CA THR A 16 15.98 -4.46 -21.79
C THR A 16 15.20 -5.74 -21.48
N LEU A 17 15.56 -6.88 -22.09
CA LEU A 17 14.91 -8.18 -21.87
C LEU A 17 15.48 -8.97 -20.68
N PHE A 18 16.49 -8.44 -19.97
CA PHE A 18 17.15 -9.13 -18.85
C PHE A 18 16.71 -8.65 -17.46
N ALA A 19 15.60 -7.89 -17.34
CA ALA A 19 15.11 -7.38 -16.05
C ALA A 19 14.06 -8.29 -15.36
N ALA A 20 13.86 -9.53 -15.83
CA ALA A 20 13.18 -10.55 -15.05
C ALA A 20 14.24 -11.33 -14.26
N THR A 21 14.83 -10.71 -13.25
CA THR A 21 15.52 -11.50 -12.23
C THR A 21 14.43 -12.31 -11.54
N ALA A 22 14.42 -13.63 -11.75
CA ALA A 22 13.71 -14.56 -10.89
C ALA A 22 14.35 -14.44 -9.50
N GLU A 23 13.89 -13.45 -8.73
CA GLU A 23 14.37 -13.19 -7.39
C GLU A 23 13.89 -14.34 -6.51
N ALA A 24 14.82 -15.12 -5.97
CA ALA A 24 14.54 -16.22 -5.06
C ALA A 24 13.99 -15.67 -3.74
N LYS A 25 12.71 -15.35 -3.74
CA LYS A 25 12.00 -14.60 -2.72
C LYS A 25 11.14 -15.54 -1.90
N ARG A 26 10.94 -15.24 -0.61
CA ARG A 26 10.17 -16.09 0.33
C ARG A 26 8.81 -16.50 -0.23
N LEU A 27 8.17 -17.49 0.38
CA LEU A 27 6.86 -17.98 -0.07
C LEU A 27 5.92 -16.82 -0.41
N GLY A 28 5.47 -16.78 -1.66
CA GLY A 28 4.57 -15.75 -2.15
C GLY A 28 5.22 -14.51 -2.73
N GLY A 29 6.54 -14.44 -2.81
CA GLY A 29 7.27 -13.41 -3.54
C GLY A 29 7.04 -11.98 -3.05
N GLY A 30 6.52 -11.79 -1.82
CA GLY A 30 6.05 -10.48 -1.35
C GLY A 30 4.85 -9.94 -2.12
N GLY A 31 4.12 -10.79 -2.86
CA GLY A 31 2.90 -10.48 -3.57
C GLY A 31 1.66 -11.01 -2.86
N SER A 32 0.48 -10.66 -3.40
CA SER A 32 -0.81 -11.22 -2.98
C SER A 32 -1.32 -12.19 -4.03
N PHE A 33 -1.78 -13.38 -3.62
CA PHE A 33 -2.29 -14.42 -4.52
C PHE A 33 -3.17 -15.42 -3.76
N GLY A 34 -3.96 -16.19 -4.50
CA GLY A 34 -5.00 -17.05 -3.94
C GLY A 34 -6.20 -16.26 -3.43
N LYS A 35 -6.90 -16.80 -2.43
CA LYS A 35 -8.07 -16.16 -1.83
C LYS A 35 -7.67 -14.84 -1.16
N GLN A 36 -8.35 -13.74 -1.52
CA GLN A 36 -8.18 -12.42 -0.92
C GLN A 36 -9.47 -12.04 -0.18
N ARG A 37 -9.37 -11.41 0.99
CA ARG A 37 -10.53 -10.86 1.70
C ARG A 37 -10.27 -9.44 2.16
N SER A 38 -11.32 -8.62 2.06
CA SER A 38 -11.37 -7.35 2.77
C SER A 38 -11.64 -7.61 4.25
N THR A 39 -10.58 -7.86 5.02
CA THR A 39 -10.65 -7.77 6.47
C THR A 39 -10.60 -6.30 6.83
N ALA A 40 -11.65 -5.75 7.44
CA ALA A 40 -11.69 -4.34 7.80
C ALA A 40 -10.44 -3.97 8.62
N PRO A 41 -9.66 -2.94 8.21
CA PRO A 41 -8.46 -2.57 8.95
C PRO A 41 -8.87 -2.07 10.34
N GLN A 42 -8.28 -2.65 11.37
CA GLN A 42 -8.42 -2.19 12.74
C GLN A 42 -7.79 -0.79 12.81
N GLN A 43 -8.62 0.25 12.80
CA GLN A 43 -8.19 1.63 12.95
C GLN A 43 -7.56 1.78 14.34
N ALA A 44 -6.28 2.13 14.39
CA ALA A 44 -5.65 2.55 15.62
C ALA A 44 -6.32 3.85 16.08
N GLN A 45 -7.09 3.77 17.17
CA GLN A 45 -7.82 4.88 17.77
C GLN A 45 -6.82 5.98 18.20
N GLN A 46 -6.73 7.08 17.45
CA GLN A 46 -6.03 8.29 17.90
C GLN A 46 -6.85 8.98 18.99
N ALA A 47 -6.19 9.40 20.07
CA ALA A 47 -6.79 10.14 21.16
C ALA A 47 -7.37 11.49 20.68
N PRO A 48 -8.54 11.94 21.17
CA PRO A 48 -9.17 13.16 20.68
C PRO A 48 -8.35 14.40 21.05
N ALA A 49 -7.85 15.11 20.05
CA ALA A 49 -7.27 16.44 20.22
C ALA A 49 -8.39 17.47 20.43
N ALA A 50 -8.22 18.32 21.43
CA ALA A 50 -9.18 19.34 21.84
C ALA A 50 -9.41 20.40 20.75
N THR A 51 -10.69 20.72 20.53
CA THR A 51 -11.18 21.72 19.57
C THR A 51 -10.95 23.15 20.09
N PRO A 52 -10.39 24.08 19.29
CA PRO A 52 -10.56 25.51 19.52
C PRO A 52 -11.67 26.07 18.61
N THR A 53 -12.68 26.68 19.21
CA THR A 53 -13.73 27.47 18.54
C THR A 53 -13.30 28.94 18.32
N PRO A 54 -14.02 29.68 17.44
CA PRO A 54 -13.48 30.78 16.64
C PRO A 54 -13.63 32.15 17.31
N MET A 55 -12.82 33.12 16.88
CA MET A 55 -13.15 34.54 17.06
C MET A 55 -12.85 35.35 15.79
N GLN A 56 -13.76 36.26 15.50
CA GLN A 56 -13.92 37.02 14.26
C GLN A 56 -13.91 38.52 14.57
N ASN A 57 -13.19 39.34 13.80
CA ASN A 57 -13.70 40.50 13.04
C ASN A 57 -12.58 41.46 12.57
N ALA A 58 -12.69 41.98 11.34
CA ALA A 58 -13.07 43.39 11.08
C ALA A 58 -12.98 43.79 9.59
N THR A 59 -14.15 44.14 9.03
CA THR A 59 -14.50 45.27 8.11
C THR A 59 -13.98 45.37 6.66
N PRO A 60 -14.75 46.05 5.77
CA PRO A 60 -15.06 45.55 4.44
C PRO A 60 -14.43 46.34 3.30
N ALA A 61 -14.17 45.70 2.16
CA ALA A 61 -14.03 46.41 0.89
C ALA A 61 -14.37 45.52 -0.32
N LYS A 62 -15.38 45.99 -1.04
CA LYS A 62 -15.68 45.82 -2.47
C LYS A 62 -15.67 44.41 -3.07
N GLN A 63 -16.88 43.92 -3.24
CA GLN A 63 -17.34 43.01 -4.29
C GLN A 63 -16.73 43.38 -5.66
N GLY A 64 -15.91 42.47 -6.20
CA GLY A 64 -15.33 42.56 -7.53
C GLY A 64 -15.23 41.15 -8.14
N ASN A 65 -15.85 40.98 -9.30
CA ASN A 65 -15.99 39.73 -10.06
C ASN A 65 -14.68 38.92 -10.17
N LYS A 66 -14.70 37.66 -9.71
CA LYS A 66 -13.61 36.67 -9.88
C LYS A 66 -13.61 36.00 -11.27
N TRP A 67 -14.10 36.69 -12.30
CA TRP A 67 -14.22 36.15 -13.66
C TRP A 67 -13.23 36.78 -14.65
N MET A 68 -12.00 37.02 -14.21
CA MET A 68 -10.92 37.52 -15.09
C MET A 68 -9.54 36.91 -14.79
N GLY A 69 -9.47 35.89 -13.94
CA GLY A 69 -8.23 35.19 -13.58
C GLY A 69 -7.44 34.56 -14.74
N PRO A 70 -8.03 34.09 -15.86
CA PRO A 70 -7.23 33.45 -16.91
C PRO A 70 -6.46 34.42 -17.83
N LEU A 71 -6.82 35.71 -17.88
CA LEU A 71 -6.24 36.65 -18.85
C LEU A 71 -5.07 37.47 -18.30
N ALA A 72 -4.88 37.51 -16.97
CA ALA A 72 -3.72 38.17 -16.35
C ALA A 72 -2.39 37.42 -16.62
N GLY A 73 -2.45 36.12 -16.91
CA GLY A 73 -1.25 35.33 -17.26
C GLY A 73 -0.71 35.59 -18.67
N ILE A 74 -1.55 36.07 -19.60
CA ILE A 74 -1.15 36.30 -21.00
C ILE A 74 -0.37 37.62 -21.15
N ALA A 75 -0.65 38.63 -20.30
CA ALA A 75 0.06 39.91 -20.34
C ALA A 75 1.50 39.83 -19.79
N ALA A 76 1.77 38.95 -18.82
CA ALA A 76 3.12 38.73 -18.30
C ALA A 76 4.01 37.89 -19.24
N GLY A 77 3.43 37.01 -20.05
CA GLY A 77 4.16 36.16 -21.00
C GLY A 77 4.66 36.90 -22.25
N LEU A 78 3.94 37.91 -22.73
CA LEU A 78 4.33 38.68 -23.92
C LEU A 78 5.47 39.68 -23.63
N GLY A 79 5.60 40.16 -22.39
CA GLY A 79 6.67 41.08 -22.00
C GLY A 79 8.06 40.45 -22.03
N LEU A 80 8.16 39.15 -21.70
CA LEU A 80 9.43 38.41 -21.74
C LEU A 80 9.82 38.02 -23.18
N ALA A 81 8.85 37.73 -24.05
CA ALA A 81 9.10 37.44 -25.46
C ALA A 81 9.63 38.67 -26.22
N ALA A 82 9.13 39.88 -25.91
CA ALA A 82 9.59 41.11 -26.53
C ALA A 82 11.02 41.50 -26.11
N LEU A 83 11.41 41.24 -24.84
CA LEU A 83 12.78 41.49 -24.37
C LEU A 83 13.79 40.48 -24.95
N PHE A 84 13.36 39.23 -25.17
CA PHE A 84 14.20 38.18 -25.77
C PHE A 84 14.37 38.35 -27.29
N SER A 85 13.42 38.99 -27.98
CA SER A 85 13.49 39.29 -29.41
C SER A 85 14.54 40.37 -29.74
N HIS A 86 14.82 41.30 -28.83
CA HIS A 86 15.72 42.42 -29.10
C HIS A 86 17.21 42.04 -29.10
N PHE A 87 17.60 40.93 -28.46
CA PHE A 87 19.01 40.58 -28.23
C PHE A 87 19.62 39.54 -29.18
N GLY A 88 18.95 39.17 -30.26
CA GLY A 88 19.55 38.50 -31.43
C GLY A 88 20.60 37.42 -31.10
N LEU A 89 20.15 36.22 -30.69
CA LEU A 89 21.05 35.09 -30.39
C LEU A 89 20.63 33.82 -31.13
N GLY A 90 21.28 33.61 -32.27
CA GLY A 90 21.86 32.35 -32.77
C GLY A 90 20.99 31.09 -32.89
N GLU A 91 21.16 30.38 -34.01
CA GLU A 91 20.54 29.09 -34.37
C GLU A 91 20.64 27.97 -33.30
N GLY A 92 21.47 28.13 -32.27
CA GLY A 92 21.53 27.23 -31.10
C GLY A 92 20.37 27.37 -30.10
N MET A 93 19.69 28.52 -30.05
CA MET A 93 18.55 28.73 -29.14
C MET A 93 17.29 27.97 -29.57
N GLY A 94 17.15 27.62 -30.85
CA GLY A 94 16.01 26.81 -31.33
C GLY A 94 16.03 25.39 -30.76
N MET A 95 17.21 24.77 -30.71
CA MET A 95 17.37 23.46 -30.08
C MET A 95 17.21 23.54 -28.56
N LEU A 96 17.73 24.60 -27.94
CA LEU A 96 17.60 24.82 -26.50
C LEU A 96 16.13 25.06 -26.10
N LEU A 97 15.37 25.82 -26.91
CA LEU A 97 13.92 25.99 -26.72
C LEU A 97 13.15 24.70 -26.96
N MET A 98 13.51 23.88 -27.94
CA MET A 98 12.89 22.56 -28.15
C MET A 98 13.17 21.60 -27.00
N ILE A 99 14.37 21.63 -26.41
CA ILE A 99 14.73 20.84 -25.23
C ILE A 99 13.94 21.34 -24.01
N VAL A 100 13.89 22.65 -23.76
CA VAL A 100 13.11 23.22 -22.65
C VAL A 100 11.62 22.92 -22.80
N LEU A 101 11.07 23.05 -24.01
CA LEU A 101 9.66 22.72 -24.29
C LEU A 101 9.41 21.21 -24.09
N GLY A 102 10.35 20.35 -24.51
CA GLY A 102 10.28 18.91 -24.28
C GLY A 102 10.30 18.55 -22.79
N VAL A 103 11.19 19.17 -22.00
CA VAL A 103 11.25 18.98 -20.55
C VAL A 103 9.97 19.46 -19.87
N VAL A 104 9.44 20.62 -20.26
CA VAL A 104 8.17 21.14 -19.73
C VAL A 104 6.99 20.24 -20.14
N ALA A 105 6.95 19.72 -21.36
CA ALA A 105 5.92 18.79 -21.82
C ALA A 105 5.95 17.46 -21.05
N VAL A 106 7.15 16.89 -20.82
CA VAL A 106 7.31 15.67 -20.02
C VAL A 106 6.95 15.92 -18.56
N MET A 107 7.39 17.03 -17.97
CA MET A 107 7.00 17.41 -16.61
C MET A 107 5.49 17.63 -16.48
N PHE A 108 4.85 18.24 -17.48
CA PHE A 108 3.40 18.44 -17.51
C PHE A 108 2.64 17.12 -17.64
N LEU A 109 3.12 16.20 -18.49
CA LEU A 109 2.53 14.87 -18.68
C LEU A 109 2.66 14.03 -17.40
N VAL A 110 3.84 14.00 -16.77
CA VAL A 110 4.08 13.34 -15.48
C VAL A 110 3.24 13.98 -14.36
N SER A 111 3.13 15.31 -14.33
CA SER A 111 2.25 16.04 -13.39
C SER A 111 0.78 15.69 -13.59
N MET A 112 0.31 15.56 -14.84
CA MET A 112 -1.08 15.26 -15.16
C MET A 112 -1.46 13.82 -14.82
N LEU A 113 -0.53 12.86 -14.99
CA LEU A 113 -0.74 11.49 -14.55
C LEU A 113 -0.65 11.35 -13.02
N ARG A 114 0.28 12.07 -12.36
CA ARG A 114 0.37 12.10 -10.88
C ARG A 114 -0.83 12.78 -10.21
N LYS A 115 -1.47 13.76 -10.87
CA LYS A 115 -2.70 14.43 -10.37
C LYS A 115 -3.94 13.53 -10.35
N LYS A 116 -3.94 12.38 -11.04
CA LYS A 116 -4.99 11.36 -10.89
C LYS A 116 -4.73 10.37 -9.73
N GLN A 117 -3.61 10.50 -9.02
CA GLN A 117 -3.22 9.61 -7.92
C GLN A 117 -2.81 10.35 -6.63
N GLN A 118 -3.32 11.56 -6.39
CA GLN A 118 -3.16 12.20 -5.08
C GLN A 118 -4.39 11.96 -4.19
N PRO A 119 -4.31 11.13 -3.13
CA PRO A 119 -5.22 11.27 -2.00
C PRO A 119 -4.90 12.61 -1.30
N ALA A 120 -5.94 13.39 -1.05
CA ALA A 120 -5.87 14.71 -0.47
C ALA A 120 -5.25 14.68 0.95
N ALA A 121 -4.01 15.16 1.07
CA ALA A 121 -3.43 15.53 2.36
C ALA A 121 -3.97 16.91 2.77
N MET A 122 -4.94 16.93 3.68
CA MET A 122 -5.40 18.14 4.36
C MET A 122 -4.28 18.68 5.27
N GLN A 123 -3.77 19.86 4.93
CA GLN A 123 -2.73 20.56 5.68
C GLN A 123 -3.35 21.75 6.42
N TYR A 124 -3.48 21.63 7.74
CA TYR A 124 -3.90 22.71 8.62
C TYR A 124 -2.69 23.58 9.01
N ALA A 125 -2.81 24.89 8.83
CA ALA A 125 -1.92 25.90 9.39
C ALA A 125 -2.76 26.85 10.25
N GLY A 126 -2.37 27.02 11.51
CA GLY A 126 -3.01 27.97 12.44
C GLY A 126 -1.97 28.95 12.98
N ALA A 127 -2.39 30.20 13.23
CA ALA A 127 -1.87 31.09 14.27
C ALA A 127 -2.64 32.43 14.33
N GLY A 128 -3.15 32.80 15.52
CA GLY A 128 -3.26 34.20 15.98
C GLY A 128 -4.67 34.76 16.24
N ALA A 129 -5.06 34.87 17.52
CA ALA A 129 -6.22 35.63 18.04
C ALA A 129 -5.78 37.05 18.51
N PRO A 130 -6.71 37.99 18.86
CA PRO A 130 -7.18 38.04 20.26
C PRO A 130 -8.63 38.57 20.55
N TYR A 131 -9.26 37.92 21.53
CA TYR A 131 -10.09 38.35 22.70
C TYR A 131 -11.19 39.44 22.64
N SER A 132 -12.43 39.07 23.03
CA SER A 132 -13.09 39.34 24.34
C SER A 132 -14.61 39.09 24.33
N GLY A 133 -15.17 38.52 25.42
CA GLY A 133 -16.60 38.61 25.75
C GLY A 133 -17.23 37.38 26.42
N THR A 134 -17.43 37.48 27.74
CA THR A 134 -18.07 36.55 28.69
C THR A 134 -19.53 36.17 28.40
N GLN A 135 -19.93 34.91 28.63
CA GLN A 135 -21.19 34.52 29.31
C GLN A 135 -21.31 33.00 29.55
N GLN A 136 -21.61 32.60 30.79
CA GLN A 136 -22.03 31.26 31.21
C GLN A 136 -23.48 30.98 30.76
N PRO A 137 -23.85 29.69 30.60
CA PRO A 137 -25.00 29.23 31.38
C PRO A 137 -24.82 27.82 32.00
N VAL A 138 -25.46 27.69 33.16
CA VAL A 138 -25.66 26.49 33.96
C VAL A 138 -26.54 25.48 33.21
N SER A 139 -26.17 24.20 33.22
CA SER A 139 -27.03 23.09 32.81
C SER A 139 -27.03 21.97 33.85
N GLN A 140 -28.24 21.57 34.23
CA GLN A 140 -28.59 20.55 35.22
C GLN A 140 -28.29 19.13 34.72
N PRO A 141 -28.01 18.15 35.61
CA PRO A 141 -27.68 16.80 35.21
C PRO A 141 -28.95 15.96 34.90
N LEU A 142 -28.97 15.35 33.71
CA LEU A 142 -29.90 14.28 33.35
C LEU A 142 -29.21 12.92 33.62
N PRO A 143 -29.83 11.98 34.36
CA PRO A 143 -29.22 10.69 34.64
C PRO A 143 -29.48 9.72 33.47
N GLY A 144 -28.42 9.22 32.85
CA GLY A 144 -28.50 8.18 31.82
C GLY A 144 -27.67 8.49 30.59
N SER A 145 -26.35 8.51 30.73
CA SER A 145 -25.44 8.42 29.59
C SER A 145 -24.23 7.61 30.03
N SER A 146 -24.34 6.30 29.82
CA SER A 146 -23.21 5.39 29.86
C SER A 146 -22.19 5.88 28.83
N ALA A 147 -20.97 6.15 29.28
CA ALA A 147 -19.85 6.42 28.39
C ALA A 147 -19.70 5.24 27.42
N ALA A 148 -19.96 5.49 26.13
CA ALA A 148 -19.68 4.50 25.09
C ALA A 148 -18.16 4.29 25.05
N ALA A 149 -17.72 3.11 25.44
CA ALA A 149 -16.36 2.64 25.19
C ALA A 149 -16.09 2.69 23.68
N PRO A 150 -14.85 2.97 23.24
CA PRO A 150 -14.51 2.94 21.83
C PRO A 150 -14.83 1.54 21.29
N ALA A 151 -15.72 1.47 20.30
CA ALA A 151 -16.04 0.22 19.62
C ALA A 151 -14.78 -0.24 18.88
N GLN A 152 -14.02 -1.16 19.48
CA GLN A 152 -13.13 -2.03 18.73
C GLN A 152 -13.99 -2.67 17.64
N SER A 153 -13.62 -2.50 16.38
CA SER A 153 -14.24 -3.21 15.27
C SER A 153 -14.40 -4.66 15.69
N ALA A 154 -15.64 -5.12 15.84
CA ALA A 154 -15.91 -6.45 16.38
C ALA A 154 -15.25 -7.46 15.45
N ARG A 155 -14.17 -8.11 15.91
CA ARG A 155 -13.56 -9.21 15.19
C ARG A 155 -14.62 -10.29 15.06
N ASN A 156 -14.94 -10.67 13.83
CA ASN A 156 -15.92 -11.71 13.56
C ASN A 156 -15.27 -13.07 13.84
N ILE A 157 -15.15 -13.42 15.12
CA ILE A 157 -14.55 -14.66 15.61
C ILE A 157 -15.58 -15.34 16.52
N PRO A 158 -15.99 -16.59 16.25
CA PRO A 158 -16.89 -17.34 17.11
C PRO A 158 -16.33 -17.46 18.54
N ALA A 159 -17.21 -17.35 19.54
CA ALA A 159 -16.81 -17.32 20.95
C ALA A 159 -16.17 -18.64 21.43
N ASP A 160 -16.49 -19.74 20.77
CA ASP A 160 -15.98 -21.09 21.01
C ASP A 160 -14.71 -21.43 20.21
N PHE A 161 -14.24 -20.51 19.36
CA PHE A 161 -13.05 -20.74 18.56
C PHE A 161 -11.78 -20.76 19.43
N PRO A 162 -10.92 -21.78 19.34
CA PRO A 162 -9.76 -21.93 20.23
C PRO A 162 -8.57 -21.08 19.74
N VAL A 163 -8.70 -19.76 19.83
CA VAL A 163 -7.79 -18.74 19.25
C VAL A 163 -6.31 -19.02 19.54
N ASP A 164 -5.93 -19.20 20.81
CA ASP A 164 -4.52 -19.36 21.19
C ASP A 164 -3.86 -20.61 20.59
N SER A 165 -4.60 -21.72 20.58
CA SER A 165 -4.11 -22.98 20.03
C SER A 165 -3.99 -22.89 18.51
N PHE A 166 -4.95 -22.22 17.88
CA PHE A 166 -4.98 -21.99 16.44
C PHE A 166 -3.83 -21.09 15.99
N LEU A 167 -3.58 -19.98 16.68
CA LEU A 167 -2.49 -19.06 16.36
C LEU A 167 -1.10 -19.71 16.52
N ARG A 168 -0.95 -20.62 17.48
CA ARG A 168 0.29 -21.42 17.63
C ARG A 168 0.48 -22.38 16.45
N SER A 169 -0.59 -23.04 16.02
CA SER A 169 -0.57 -23.90 14.82
C SER A 169 -0.28 -23.08 13.57
N ALA A 170 -0.92 -21.93 13.40
CA ALA A 170 -0.69 -21.02 12.27
C ALA A 170 0.78 -20.56 12.18
N LYS A 171 1.40 -20.20 13.32
CA LYS A 171 2.84 -19.87 13.38
C LYS A 171 3.73 -21.05 12.99
N THR A 172 3.37 -22.25 13.41
CA THR A 172 4.10 -23.48 13.04
C THR A 172 3.99 -23.75 11.54
N SER A 173 2.78 -23.64 10.98
CA SER A 173 2.54 -23.79 9.54
C SER A 173 3.30 -22.75 8.71
N PHE A 174 3.34 -21.49 9.15
CA PHE A 174 4.12 -20.44 8.49
C PHE A 174 5.59 -20.84 8.36
N ILE A 175 6.24 -21.20 9.47
CA ILE A 175 7.67 -21.57 9.48
C ILE A 175 7.90 -22.82 8.62
N ARG A 176 7.02 -23.82 8.73
CA ARG A 176 7.15 -25.06 7.95
C ARG A 176 7.02 -24.79 6.46
N LEU A 177 6.07 -23.95 6.04
CA LEU A 177 5.83 -23.66 4.64
C LEU A 177 6.96 -22.82 4.02
N GLN A 178 7.56 -21.89 4.78
CA GLN A 178 8.80 -21.22 4.35
C GLN A 178 9.94 -22.23 4.16
N ALA A 179 10.17 -23.11 5.14
CA ALA A 179 11.23 -24.12 5.05
C ALA A 179 11.00 -25.13 3.91
N ALA A 180 9.75 -25.52 3.67
CA ALA A 180 9.39 -26.36 2.53
C ALA A 180 9.60 -25.62 1.21
N ASN A 181 9.30 -24.31 1.15
CA ASN A 181 9.55 -23.49 -0.02
C ASN A 181 11.04 -23.42 -0.34
N ASP A 182 11.87 -23.15 0.66
CA ASP A 182 13.33 -23.07 0.53
C ASP A 182 13.94 -24.38 0.01
N ARG A 183 13.46 -25.52 0.50
CA ARG A 183 13.92 -26.86 0.08
C ARG A 183 13.30 -27.38 -1.22
N LYS A 184 12.36 -26.66 -1.84
CA LYS A 184 11.50 -27.15 -2.94
C LYS A 184 10.77 -28.46 -2.61
N ASP A 185 10.32 -28.60 -1.38
CA ASP A 185 9.67 -29.82 -0.88
C ASP A 185 8.18 -29.84 -1.26
N LEU A 186 7.89 -30.21 -2.51
CA LEU A 186 6.52 -30.22 -3.05
C LEU A 186 5.56 -31.14 -2.29
N ASN A 187 6.07 -32.17 -1.62
CA ASN A 187 5.23 -33.06 -0.81
C ASN A 187 4.73 -32.33 0.44
N ASP A 188 5.62 -31.64 1.14
CA ASP A 188 5.24 -30.81 2.30
C ASP A 188 4.34 -29.64 1.87
N ILE A 189 4.62 -28.96 0.74
CA ILE A 189 3.74 -27.87 0.26
C ILE A 189 2.31 -28.38 0.04
N ARG A 190 2.14 -29.53 -0.62
CA ARG A 190 0.81 -30.10 -0.92
C ARG A 190 -0.02 -30.38 0.33
N GLU A 191 0.61 -30.84 1.41
CA GLU A 191 -0.08 -31.20 2.65
C GLU A 191 -0.64 -29.97 3.40
N TYR A 192 -0.09 -28.78 3.16
CA TYR A 192 -0.41 -27.55 3.91
C TYR A 192 -1.11 -26.48 3.07
N THR A 193 -1.35 -26.75 1.78
CA THR A 193 -1.93 -25.77 0.85
C THR A 193 -3.14 -26.36 0.13
N THR A 194 -4.08 -25.51 -0.27
CA THR A 194 -5.15 -25.95 -1.16
C THR A 194 -4.58 -26.31 -2.54
N PRO A 195 -5.27 -27.10 -3.37
CA PRO A 195 -4.80 -27.46 -4.70
C PRO A 195 -4.42 -26.26 -5.58
N GLU A 196 -5.17 -25.15 -5.44
CA GLU A 196 -4.93 -23.91 -6.18
C GLU A 196 -3.62 -23.24 -5.72
N MET A 197 -3.40 -23.15 -4.41
CA MET A 197 -2.16 -22.61 -3.85
C MET A 197 -0.96 -23.51 -4.15
N PHE A 198 -1.14 -24.83 -4.10
CA PHE A 198 -0.11 -25.78 -4.47
C PHE A 198 0.35 -25.58 -5.91
N ALA A 199 -0.59 -25.42 -6.86
CA ALA A 199 -0.26 -25.18 -8.26
C ALA A 199 0.54 -23.88 -8.45
N GLU A 200 0.12 -22.80 -7.81
CA GLU A 200 0.81 -21.51 -7.86
C GLU A 200 2.23 -21.58 -7.30
N ILE A 201 2.40 -22.14 -6.10
CA ILE A 201 3.72 -22.29 -5.47
C ILE A 201 4.62 -23.21 -6.31
N SER A 202 4.06 -24.27 -6.90
CA SER A 202 4.81 -25.19 -7.77
C SER A 202 5.34 -24.47 -9.02
N MET A 203 4.54 -23.58 -9.62
CA MET A 203 4.98 -22.76 -10.74
C MET A 203 6.11 -21.80 -10.33
N GLN A 204 5.96 -21.09 -9.21
CA GLN A 204 7.01 -20.19 -8.69
C GLN A 204 8.33 -20.94 -8.43
N MET A 205 8.26 -22.15 -7.87
CA MET A 205 9.45 -23.00 -7.67
C MET A 205 10.10 -23.44 -8.99
N GLN A 206 9.29 -23.70 -10.01
CA GLN A 206 9.78 -24.08 -11.33
C GLN A 206 10.43 -22.88 -12.04
N GLU A 207 9.86 -21.69 -11.90
CA GLU A 207 10.41 -20.43 -12.41
C GLU A 207 11.71 -20.03 -11.72
N ARG A 208 11.81 -20.31 -10.41
CA ARG A 208 13.04 -20.09 -9.63
C ARG A 208 14.21 -20.94 -10.15
N ASP A 209 13.92 -22.04 -10.85
CA ASP A 209 14.91 -23.00 -11.34
C ASP A 209 15.97 -23.30 -10.26
N ASP A 210 17.24 -23.47 -10.57
CA ASP A 210 18.28 -23.79 -9.57
C ASP A 210 18.69 -22.66 -8.62
N ALA A 211 17.98 -21.51 -8.61
CA ALA A 211 18.28 -20.46 -7.66
C ALA A 211 18.02 -20.94 -6.22
N ALA A 212 19.06 -20.84 -5.40
CA ALA A 212 19.00 -21.16 -3.98
C ALA A 212 18.10 -20.15 -3.26
N GLN A 213 17.34 -20.65 -2.29
CA GLN A 213 16.51 -19.82 -1.44
C GLN A 213 16.67 -20.25 0.01
N LYS A 214 16.86 -19.28 0.90
CA LYS A 214 16.91 -19.50 2.33
C LYS A 214 16.19 -18.37 3.04
N THR A 215 15.26 -18.73 3.92
CA THR A 215 14.44 -17.81 4.68
C THR A 215 14.64 -18.04 6.18
N ASP A 216 15.23 -17.05 6.86
CA ASP A 216 15.43 -17.06 8.31
C ASP A 216 14.35 -16.19 8.98
N VAL A 217 13.53 -16.80 9.84
CA VAL A 217 12.47 -16.08 10.59
C VAL A 217 13.05 -15.52 11.89
N LEU A 218 13.32 -14.21 11.93
CA LEU A 218 13.94 -13.54 13.09
C LEU A 218 12.91 -13.27 14.19
N ALA A 219 11.74 -12.76 13.81
CA ALA A 219 10.63 -12.47 14.70
C ALA A 219 9.32 -12.62 13.95
N ILE A 220 8.31 -13.22 14.58
CA ILE A 220 6.97 -13.37 13.99
C ILE A 220 5.89 -13.32 15.07
N HIS A 221 4.94 -12.41 14.85
CA HIS A 221 3.74 -12.19 15.64
C HIS A 221 2.51 -12.56 14.79
N THR A 222 1.48 -13.07 15.44
CA THR A 222 0.25 -13.52 14.81
C THR A 222 -0.96 -12.93 15.51
N ASP A 223 -1.92 -12.43 14.73
CA ASP A 223 -3.21 -11.96 15.23
C ASP A 223 -4.34 -12.54 14.36
N LEU A 224 -5.38 -13.06 15.00
CA LEU A 224 -6.54 -13.60 14.31
C LEU A 224 -7.48 -12.43 14.00
N LEU A 225 -7.74 -12.21 12.71
CA LEU A 225 -8.58 -11.11 12.25
C LEU A 225 -10.06 -11.52 12.16
N GLU A 226 -10.31 -12.69 11.59
CA GLU A 226 -11.64 -13.18 11.25
C GLU A 226 -11.67 -14.71 11.21
N VAL A 227 -12.81 -15.28 11.60
CA VAL A 227 -13.20 -16.66 11.27
C VAL A 227 -14.64 -16.60 10.74
N ALA A 228 -14.83 -16.99 9.49
CA ALA A 228 -16.11 -16.97 8.81
C ALA A 228 -16.42 -18.34 8.20
N ASN A 229 -17.68 -18.72 8.22
CA ASN A 229 -18.16 -19.89 7.49
C ASN A 229 -18.78 -19.42 6.18
N GLU A 230 -18.28 -19.95 5.07
CA GLU A 230 -18.82 -19.75 3.74
C GLU A 230 -19.19 -21.10 3.12
N ASN A 231 -20.48 -21.31 2.91
CA ASN A 231 -21.00 -22.58 2.42
C ASN A 231 -20.53 -23.72 3.34
N ASP A 232 -19.79 -24.70 2.79
CA ASP A 232 -19.23 -25.84 3.51
C ASP A 232 -17.78 -25.62 3.96
N LEU A 233 -17.25 -24.39 3.92
CA LEU A 233 -15.88 -24.08 4.29
C LEU A 233 -15.85 -23.14 5.50
N ALA A 234 -15.02 -23.45 6.48
CA ALA A 234 -14.56 -22.46 7.45
C ALA A 234 -13.31 -21.78 6.92
N ILE A 235 -13.25 -20.46 7.00
CA ILE A 235 -12.13 -19.64 6.55
C ILE A 235 -11.68 -18.78 7.72
N ALA A 236 -10.39 -18.84 8.04
CA ALA A 236 -9.76 -18.01 9.05
C ALA A 236 -8.69 -17.12 8.40
N SER A 237 -8.69 -15.85 8.79
CA SER A 237 -7.73 -14.85 8.31
C SER A 237 -6.78 -14.49 9.45
N VAL A 238 -5.50 -14.81 9.28
CA VAL A 238 -4.46 -14.58 10.29
C VAL A 238 -3.47 -13.56 9.76
N ARG A 239 -3.23 -12.48 10.50
CA ARG A 239 -2.20 -11.50 10.19
C ARG A 239 -0.88 -11.92 10.81
N PHE A 240 0.14 -11.99 9.98
CA PHE A 240 1.53 -12.25 10.30
C PHE A 240 2.31 -10.94 10.19
N THR A 241 2.94 -10.51 11.29
CA THR A 241 3.83 -9.33 11.31
C THR A 241 5.16 -9.72 11.92
N GLY A 242 6.27 -9.22 11.38
CA GLY A 242 7.56 -9.68 11.84
C GLY A 242 8.74 -9.20 11.03
N GLN A 243 9.88 -9.87 11.24
CA GLN A 243 11.11 -9.66 10.48
C GLN A 243 11.64 -11.00 9.97
N LEU A 244 11.95 -11.05 8.68
CA LEU A 244 12.55 -12.19 8.00
C LEU A 244 13.87 -11.76 7.37
N ARG A 245 14.73 -12.71 7.09
CA ARG A 245 15.94 -12.51 6.29
C ARG A 245 15.95 -13.51 5.16
N GLU A 246 16.20 -13.04 3.94
CA GLU A 246 16.28 -13.87 2.75
C GLU A 246 17.73 -13.93 2.25
N ASN A 247 18.21 -15.13 1.90
CA ASN A 247 19.52 -15.37 1.28
C ASN A 247 20.69 -14.68 2.00
N ASP A 248 20.66 -14.71 3.34
CA ASP A 248 21.64 -14.04 4.22
C ASP A 248 21.73 -12.51 4.05
N GLY A 249 20.72 -11.90 3.44
CA GLY A 249 20.60 -10.46 3.22
C GLY A 249 20.24 -9.64 4.46
N ALA A 250 19.76 -8.42 4.22
CA ALA A 250 19.26 -7.56 5.30
C ALA A 250 17.93 -8.11 5.86
N PRO A 251 17.67 -7.96 7.17
CA PRO A 251 16.33 -8.18 7.71
C PRO A 251 15.29 -7.28 7.03
N GLU A 252 14.19 -7.87 6.59
CA GLU A 252 13.03 -7.21 6.03
C GLU A 252 11.82 -7.38 6.94
N SER A 253 11.04 -6.31 7.10
CA SER A 253 9.77 -6.35 7.81
C SER A 253 8.68 -6.94 6.93
N ILE A 254 7.82 -7.79 7.51
CA ILE A 254 6.65 -8.33 6.83
C ILE A 254 5.35 -7.94 7.53
N ASP A 255 4.30 -7.81 6.72
CA ASP A 255 2.92 -7.60 7.16
C ASP A 255 1.97 -8.27 6.14
N GLU A 256 1.64 -9.51 6.43
CA GLU A 256 0.90 -10.40 5.53
C GLU A 256 -0.34 -10.94 6.22
N ILE A 257 -1.43 -11.13 5.48
CA ILE A 257 -2.64 -11.80 5.92
C ILE A 257 -2.73 -13.12 5.18
N TRP A 258 -2.71 -14.21 5.91
CA TRP A 258 -2.86 -15.54 5.34
C TRP A 258 -4.28 -16.02 5.59
N HIS A 259 -4.94 -16.45 4.52
CA HIS A 259 -6.25 -17.06 4.57
C HIS A 259 -6.10 -18.56 4.54
N VAL A 260 -6.53 -19.22 5.62
CA VAL A 260 -6.59 -20.68 5.69
C VAL A 260 -8.03 -21.14 5.66
N GLN A 261 -8.28 -22.30 5.08
CA GLN A 261 -9.61 -22.88 5.01
C GLN A 261 -9.63 -24.33 5.47
N LYS A 262 -10.79 -24.78 5.96
CA LYS A 262 -11.05 -26.15 6.38
C LYS A 262 -12.42 -26.57 5.83
N ASP A 263 -12.53 -27.79 5.30
CA ASP A 263 -13.83 -28.35 4.93
C ASP A 263 -14.63 -28.69 6.19
N LEU A 264 -15.87 -28.23 6.27
CA LEU A 264 -16.78 -28.46 7.40
C LEU A 264 -17.52 -29.79 7.28
N ARG A 265 -17.50 -30.43 6.10
CA ARG A 265 -18.13 -31.75 5.87
C ARG A 265 -17.24 -32.91 6.27
N ASP A 266 -15.94 -32.66 6.44
CA ASP A 266 -14.96 -33.65 6.86
C ASP A 266 -14.36 -33.27 8.22
N ASP A 267 -14.73 -34.00 9.26
CA ASP A 267 -14.23 -33.80 10.62
C ASP A 267 -12.71 -34.00 10.73
N LYS A 268 -12.09 -34.72 9.78
CA LYS A 268 -10.64 -34.94 9.69
C LYS A 268 -9.93 -33.89 8.85
N SER A 269 -10.66 -32.95 8.24
CA SER A 269 -10.08 -31.89 7.43
C SER A 269 -9.14 -31.04 8.28
N VAL A 270 -7.99 -30.70 7.71
CA VAL A 270 -6.99 -29.81 8.30
C VAL A 270 -7.10 -28.42 7.71
N TRP A 271 -6.57 -27.42 8.42
CA TRP A 271 -6.49 -26.06 7.91
C TRP A 271 -5.42 -25.96 6.84
N LEU A 272 -5.83 -25.63 5.61
CA LEU A 272 -4.95 -25.49 4.46
C LEU A 272 -4.84 -24.02 4.05
N LEU A 273 -3.65 -23.59 3.64
CA LEU A 273 -3.42 -22.25 3.10
C LEU A 273 -4.15 -22.11 1.76
N ALA A 274 -5.06 -21.14 1.68
CA ALA A 274 -5.88 -20.83 0.52
C ALA A 274 -5.51 -19.49 -0.15
N GLY A 275 -4.75 -18.63 0.53
CA GLY A 275 -4.30 -17.35 -0.04
C GLY A 275 -3.40 -16.56 0.88
N ILE A 276 -2.60 -15.68 0.28
CA ILE A 276 -1.72 -14.73 0.95
C ILE A 276 -2.04 -13.34 0.42
N GLN A 277 -2.16 -12.37 1.32
CA GLN A 277 -2.42 -10.97 0.99
C GLN A 277 -1.41 -10.08 1.72
N GLN A 278 -0.80 -9.14 0.99
CA GLN A 278 0.10 -8.15 1.57
C GLN A 278 -0.72 -6.96 2.09
N THR A 279 -0.41 -6.50 3.31
CA THR A 279 -1.06 -5.31 3.88
C THR A 279 -0.37 -4.02 3.39
N THR A 280 0.93 -4.08 3.11
CA THR A 280 1.69 -2.98 2.52
C THR A 280 1.57 -3.02 0.99
N LEU A 281 0.68 -2.20 0.43
CA LEU A 281 0.73 -1.80 -0.97
C LEU A 281 1.97 -0.91 -1.15
N GLN A 282 3.04 -1.44 -1.75
CA GLN A 282 4.16 -0.62 -2.24
C GLN A 282 3.81 0.03 -3.57
#